data_AF-A0A2T2S836-F1
#
_entry.id   AF-A0A2T2S836-F1
#
_cell.length_a   1.000
_cell.length_b   1.000
_cell.length_c   1.000
_cell.angle_alpha   90.00
_cell.angle_beta   90.00
_cell.angle_gamma   90.00
#
_symmetry.space_group_name_H-M   'P 1'
#
loop_
_entity.id
_entity.type
_entity.pdbx_description
1 polymer ?
#
loop_
_entity_poly.entity_id
_entity_poly.type
_entity_poly.pdbx_seq_one_letter_code
_entity_poly.pdbx_strand_id
1 'polypeptide(L)'
;MGGREGSVASDDPSFPLKDVRPVRRQEKSWFRDRFADTNWAFLGETPGHAFLDTARTSDLRARLQEEFGAPTWTLADTSLKNPPVEPSQFEYWFVVNDSIPVQVMDPKGPEGRGLIVAVARSYRTQLRSLRDALLASLQRADRAPHIDYYYNVRRERWYRTGFDGQSFFLEQIPRADVVPGQRAYLDTVRTSGSAPASDESFP
;
A
#
# COMPACT_ATOMS: atom_id res chain seq x y z
N MET A 1 -35.16 32.96 -26.54
CA MET A 1 -35.19 31.48 -26.61
C MET A 1 -33.77 31.02 -26.88
N GLY A 2 -33.19 30.17 -26.03
CA GLY A 2 -31.85 29.62 -26.23
C GLY A 2 -31.04 29.51 -24.95
N GLY A 3 -31.53 28.73 -23.99
CA GLY A 3 -30.71 28.20 -22.90
C GLY A 3 -30.59 26.70 -23.11
N ARG A 4 -29.36 26.18 -23.18
CA ARG A 4 -28.89 24.79 -23.04
C ARG A 4 -27.42 24.78 -23.49
N GLU A 5 -26.47 24.11 -22.85
CA GLU A 5 -26.51 23.02 -21.89
C GLU A 5 -25.38 23.23 -20.87
N GLY A 6 -25.72 23.22 -19.59
CA GLY A 6 -24.73 22.97 -18.55
C GLY A 6 -24.25 21.54 -18.69
N SER A 7 -22.93 21.38 -18.84
CA SER A 7 -22.24 20.10 -18.71
C SER A 7 -22.67 19.46 -17.39
N VAL A 8 -23.40 18.35 -17.46
CA VAL A 8 -23.71 17.54 -16.30
C VAL A 8 -22.39 16.85 -15.92
N ALA A 9 -21.68 17.42 -14.96
CA ALA A 9 -20.70 16.67 -14.19
C ALA A 9 -21.46 15.46 -13.63
N SER A 10 -21.13 14.27 -14.12
CA SER A 10 -21.66 13.01 -13.61
C SER A 10 -21.17 12.87 -12.17
N ASP A 11 -22.01 13.33 -11.24
CA ASP A 11 -21.90 13.19 -9.80
C ASP A 11 -22.24 11.73 -9.47
N ASP A 12 -21.31 10.83 -9.81
CA ASP A 12 -21.42 9.42 -9.48
C ASP A 12 -21.50 9.36 -7.94
N PRO A 13 -22.61 8.88 -7.35
CA PRO A 13 -22.82 9.03 -5.92
C PRO A 13 -21.66 8.38 -5.17
N SER A 14 -20.99 9.18 -4.34
CA SER A 14 -19.91 8.72 -3.46
C SER A 14 -20.38 7.48 -2.70
N PHE A 15 -19.53 6.45 -2.65
CA PHE A 15 -19.85 5.23 -1.92
C PHE A 15 -20.12 5.59 -0.44
N PRO A 16 -21.24 5.15 0.18
CA PRO A 16 -21.60 5.54 1.53
C PRO A 16 -20.70 4.83 2.56
N LEU A 17 -19.50 5.37 2.74
CA LEU A 17 -18.49 4.87 3.67
C LEU A 17 -18.83 5.34 5.09
N LYS A 18 -19.20 4.39 5.95
CA LYS A 18 -19.56 4.66 7.36
C LYS A 18 -18.48 4.21 8.32
N ASP A 19 -17.93 3.03 8.06
CA ASP A 19 -16.87 2.43 8.88
C ASP A 19 -15.81 1.79 8.00
N VAL A 20 -14.55 1.93 8.42
CA VAL A 20 -13.39 1.28 7.81
C VAL A 20 -12.56 0.69 8.92
N ARG A 21 -12.49 -0.65 8.97
CA ARG A 21 -11.69 -1.37 9.94
C ARG A 21 -10.48 -2.03 9.26
N PRO A 22 -9.25 -1.51 9.47
CA PRO A 22 -8.04 -2.18 9.02
C PRO A 22 -7.87 -3.53 9.75
N VAL A 23 -7.58 -4.57 9.01
CA VAL A 23 -7.28 -5.91 9.53
C VAL A 23 -5.81 -5.97 9.87
N ARG A 24 -5.47 -6.27 11.13
CA ARG A 24 -4.08 -6.38 11.57
C ARG A 24 -3.47 -7.73 11.17
N ARG A 25 -2.14 -7.81 11.18
CA ARG A 25 -1.37 -9.04 10.85
C ARG A 25 -1.87 -10.26 11.64
N GLN A 26 -2.23 -10.08 12.90
CA GLN A 26 -2.70 -11.13 13.81
C GLN A 26 -4.12 -11.60 13.47
N GLU A 27 -4.93 -10.75 12.82
CA GLU A 27 -6.31 -11.04 12.44
C GLU A 27 -6.43 -11.67 11.03
N LYS A 28 -5.29 -11.93 10.38
CA LYS A 28 -5.23 -12.47 9.01
C LYS A 28 -5.98 -13.79 8.86
N SER A 29 -5.84 -14.71 9.82
CA SER A 29 -6.56 -15.99 9.81
C SER A 29 -8.07 -15.76 9.91
N TRP A 30 -8.51 -14.96 10.89
CA TRP A 30 -9.91 -14.60 11.06
C TRP A 30 -10.53 -14.01 9.79
N PHE A 31 -9.83 -13.10 9.10
CA PHE A 31 -10.35 -12.50 7.87
C PHE A 31 -10.51 -13.54 6.77
N ARG A 32 -9.50 -14.40 6.59
CA ARG A 32 -9.54 -15.48 5.60
C ARG A 32 -10.65 -16.48 5.88
N ASP A 33 -10.86 -16.83 7.14
CA ASP A 33 -11.89 -17.78 7.54
C ASP A 33 -13.29 -17.17 7.36
N ARG A 34 -13.48 -15.91 7.80
CA ARG A 34 -14.76 -15.19 7.68
C ARG A 34 -15.19 -14.97 6.23
N PHE A 35 -14.23 -14.74 5.34
CA PHE A 35 -14.49 -14.37 3.95
C PHE A 35 -13.99 -15.43 2.95
N ALA A 36 -13.86 -16.68 3.39
CA ALA A 36 -13.30 -17.78 2.60
C ALA A 36 -14.00 -17.99 1.24
N ASP A 37 -15.33 -17.81 1.21
CA ASP A 37 -16.16 -18.01 0.02
C ASP A 37 -16.27 -16.75 -0.86
N THR A 38 -15.47 -15.72 -0.60
CA THR A 38 -15.52 -14.48 -1.37
C THR A 38 -15.01 -14.70 -2.78
N ASN A 39 -15.88 -14.52 -3.76
CA ASN A 39 -15.48 -14.33 -5.14
C ASN A 39 -15.03 -12.88 -5.35
N TRP A 40 -13.80 -12.66 -5.81
CA TRP A 40 -13.18 -11.34 -5.87
C TRP A 40 -13.37 -10.65 -7.24
N ALA A 41 -13.59 -9.34 -7.20
CA ALA A 41 -13.49 -8.43 -8.35
C ALA A 41 -12.36 -7.43 -8.09
N PHE A 42 -11.61 -7.10 -9.14
CA PHE A 42 -10.39 -6.29 -9.05
C PHE A 42 -10.49 -5.02 -9.89
N LEU A 43 -9.88 -3.95 -9.40
CA LEU A 43 -9.69 -2.69 -10.10
C LEU A 43 -8.24 -2.25 -9.93
N GLY A 44 -7.51 -2.25 -11.04
CA GLY A 44 -6.17 -1.66 -11.12
C GLY A 44 -6.21 -0.26 -11.71
N GLU A 45 -5.18 0.06 -12.50
CA GLU A 45 -5.04 1.34 -13.20
C GLU A 45 -6.26 1.63 -14.09
N THR A 46 -6.80 2.84 -13.96
CA THR A 46 -7.95 3.30 -14.75
C THR A 46 -7.54 4.33 -15.80
N PRO A 47 -8.27 4.43 -16.95
CA PRO A 47 -7.91 5.36 -18.03
C PRO A 47 -7.91 6.85 -17.63
N GLY A 48 -8.54 7.21 -16.51
CA GLY A 48 -8.65 8.58 -16.04
C GLY A 48 -7.40 9.14 -15.36
N HIS A 49 -6.32 8.35 -15.24
CA HIS A 49 -5.06 8.75 -14.61
C HIS A 49 -5.24 9.39 -13.21
N ALA A 50 -6.13 8.83 -12.40
CA ALA A 50 -6.36 9.33 -11.04
C ALA A 50 -5.07 9.23 -10.21
N PHE A 51 -4.97 10.03 -9.14
CA PHE A 51 -3.80 10.02 -8.23
C PHE A 51 -3.42 8.60 -7.80
N LEU A 52 -4.41 7.77 -7.42
CA LEU A 52 -4.21 6.39 -6.98
C LEU A 52 -3.69 5.45 -8.08
N ASP A 53 -3.82 5.83 -9.34
CA ASP A 53 -3.37 5.04 -10.48
C ASP A 53 -1.94 5.44 -10.91
N THR A 54 -1.56 6.70 -10.68
CA THR A 54 -0.32 7.28 -11.22
C THR A 54 0.73 7.59 -10.16
N ALA A 55 0.38 7.71 -8.88
CA ALA A 55 1.34 7.96 -7.82
C ALA A 55 2.34 6.79 -7.68
N ARG A 56 3.57 7.10 -7.26
CA ARG A 56 4.59 6.07 -6.99
C ARG A 56 4.12 5.18 -5.86
N THR A 57 4.30 3.87 -6.02
CA THR A 57 3.82 2.94 -4.99
C THR A 57 4.54 3.13 -3.66
N SER A 58 5.82 3.54 -3.67
CA SER A 58 6.54 3.90 -2.44
C SER A 58 5.88 5.05 -1.66
N ASP A 59 5.37 6.06 -2.38
CA ASP A 59 4.65 7.21 -1.78
C ASP A 59 3.29 6.78 -1.23
N LEU A 60 2.53 5.99 -2.01
CA LEU A 60 1.25 5.44 -1.57
C LEU A 60 1.43 4.52 -0.35
N ARG A 61 2.48 3.71 -0.30
CA ARG A 61 2.80 2.84 0.84
C ARG A 61 3.11 3.62 2.12
N ALA A 62 3.83 4.76 2.02
CA ALA A 62 4.11 5.63 3.16
C ALA A 62 2.84 6.36 3.67
N ARG A 63 1.96 6.76 2.76
CA ARG A 63 0.66 7.37 3.10
C ARG A 63 -0.31 6.35 3.72
N LEU A 64 -0.33 5.13 3.20
CA LEU A 64 -1.06 4.01 3.82
C LEU A 64 -0.50 3.67 5.22
N GLN A 65 0.81 3.80 5.41
CA GLN A 65 1.43 3.62 6.72
C GLN A 65 0.94 4.67 7.73
N GLU A 66 0.84 5.93 7.30
CA GLU A 66 0.34 7.02 8.15
C GLU A 66 -1.14 6.78 8.51
N GLU A 67 -1.97 6.52 7.51
CA GLU A 67 -3.42 6.45 7.68
C GLU A 67 -3.89 5.16 8.36
N PHE A 68 -3.27 4.03 8.03
CA PHE A 68 -3.75 2.71 8.47
C PHE A 68 -2.72 1.91 9.26
N GLY A 69 -1.49 2.42 9.43
CA GLY A 69 -0.41 1.70 10.11
C GLY A 69 0.21 0.61 9.24
N ALA A 70 0.76 -0.43 9.90
CA ALA A 70 1.43 -1.51 9.21
C ALA A 70 0.46 -2.37 8.37
N PRO A 71 0.90 -2.87 7.20
CA PRO A 71 0.08 -3.71 6.32
C PRO A 71 -0.31 -5.03 7.00
N THR A 72 -1.45 -5.59 6.59
CA THR A 72 -1.94 -6.89 7.04
C THR A 72 -0.97 -8.00 6.63
N TRP A 73 -0.39 -7.89 5.43
CA TRP A 73 0.57 -8.85 4.88
C TRP A 73 1.70 -8.14 4.14
N THR A 74 2.92 -8.69 4.23
CA THR A 74 4.06 -8.32 3.38
C THR A 74 4.76 -9.57 2.85
N LEU A 75 5.65 -9.40 1.87
CA LEU A 75 6.49 -10.49 1.36
C LEU A 75 7.24 -11.24 2.48
N ALA A 76 7.58 -10.57 3.58
CA ALA A 76 8.24 -11.22 4.72
C ALA A 76 7.35 -12.26 5.43
N ASP A 77 6.03 -12.19 5.27
CA ASP A 77 5.07 -13.10 5.91
C ASP A 77 4.86 -14.42 5.14
N THR A 78 5.49 -14.62 3.98
CA THR A 78 5.44 -15.88 3.23
C THR A 78 6.60 -16.80 3.55
N SER A 79 6.41 -18.10 3.34
CA SER A 79 7.53 -19.03 3.22
C SER A 79 8.29 -18.69 1.95
N LEU A 80 9.48 -18.11 2.08
CA LEU A 80 10.30 -17.71 0.93
C LEU A 80 10.76 -18.94 0.14
N LYS A 81 9.96 -19.35 -0.85
CA LYS A 81 10.44 -20.20 -1.96
C LYS A 81 11.50 -19.42 -2.74
N ASN A 82 12.36 -20.12 -3.48
CA ASN A 82 13.38 -19.49 -4.34
C ASN A 82 13.01 -19.72 -5.82
N PRO A 83 12.65 -18.68 -6.59
CA PRO A 83 12.34 -17.31 -6.14
C PRO A 83 11.00 -17.24 -5.37
N PRO A 84 10.75 -16.17 -4.60
CA PRO A 84 9.44 -15.94 -4.01
C PRO A 84 8.43 -15.78 -5.16
N VAL A 85 7.37 -16.59 -5.14
CA VAL A 85 6.28 -16.51 -6.11
C VAL A 85 5.09 -15.92 -5.39
N GLU A 86 5.10 -14.61 -5.20
CA GLU A 86 3.96 -13.89 -4.65
C GLU A 86 3.61 -12.71 -5.56
N PRO A 87 2.32 -12.49 -5.85
CA PRO A 87 1.90 -11.47 -6.80
C PRO A 87 1.96 -10.05 -6.20
N SER A 88 2.06 -9.92 -4.88
CA SER A 88 1.96 -8.65 -4.15
C SER A 88 3.21 -8.40 -3.29
N GLN A 89 3.57 -7.14 -3.10
CA GLN A 89 4.66 -6.71 -2.24
C GLN A 89 4.21 -6.41 -0.81
N PHE A 90 3.03 -5.79 -0.71
CA PHE A 90 2.29 -5.67 0.53
C PHE A 90 0.79 -5.72 0.25
N GLU A 91 0.02 -6.01 1.29
CA GLU A 91 -1.43 -5.97 1.25
C GLU A 91 -2.00 -5.35 2.52
N TYR A 92 -2.92 -4.40 2.33
CA TYR A 92 -3.81 -3.90 3.37
C TYR A 92 -5.18 -4.52 3.18
N TRP A 93 -5.71 -5.15 4.21
CA TRP A 93 -7.04 -5.71 4.19
C TRP A 93 -7.96 -4.90 5.11
N PHE A 94 -9.19 -4.75 4.68
CA PHE A 94 -10.20 -3.96 5.38
C PHE A 94 -11.51 -4.71 5.44
N VAL A 95 -12.24 -4.45 6.52
CA VAL A 95 -13.69 -4.67 6.56
C VAL A 95 -14.35 -3.30 6.50
N VAL A 96 -15.05 -3.05 5.41
CA VAL A 96 -15.78 -1.79 5.18
C VAL A 96 -17.25 -1.99 5.54
N ASN A 97 -17.84 -1.03 6.24
CA ASN A 97 -19.23 -1.07 6.68
C ASN A 97 -19.59 -2.44 7.31
N ASP A 98 -18.72 -2.91 8.22
CA ASP A 98 -18.84 -4.15 9.02
C ASP A 98 -18.88 -5.50 8.28
N SER A 99 -18.98 -5.49 6.94
CA SER A 99 -19.36 -6.68 6.17
C SER A 99 -18.66 -6.82 4.82
N ILE A 100 -18.04 -5.78 4.30
CA ILE A 100 -17.49 -5.77 2.95
C ILE A 100 -15.98 -6.03 3.02
N PRO A 101 -15.49 -7.20 2.57
CA PRO A 101 -14.07 -7.47 2.53
C PRO A 101 -13.43 -6.71 1.37
N VAL A 102 -12.37 -5.96 1.67
CA VAL A 102 -11.60 -5.19 0.68
C VAL A 102 -10.11 -5.47 0.87
N GLN A 103 -9.38 -5.63 -0.23
CA GLN A 103 -7.92 -5.72 -0.23
C GLN A 103 -7.33 -4.63 -1.11
N VAL A 104 -6.27 -3.99 -0.63
CA VAL A 104 -5.47 -3.01 -1.37
C VAL A 104 -4.05 -3.54 -1.44
N MET A 105 -3.53 -3.74 -2.65
CA MET A 105 -2.29 -4.46 -2.89
C MET A 105 -1.39 -3.78 -3.91
N ASP A 106 -0.09 -3.96 -3.74
CA ASP A 106 0.94 -3.52 -4.70
C ASP A 106 1.54 -4.71 -5.43
N PRO A 107 1.23 -4.93 -6.72
CA PRO A 107 1.85 -6.01 -7.49
C PRO A 107 3.16 -5.61 -8.19
N LYS A 108 3.52 -4.32 -8.20
CA LYS A 108 4.62 -3.80 -9.01
C LYS A 108 5.89 -3.54 -8.18
N GLY A 109 5.75 -3.37 -6.86
CA GLY A 109 6.86 -3.08 -5.97
C GLY A 109 7.25 -1.59 -5.93
N PRO A 110 8.37 -1.25 -5.28
CA PRO A 110 8.75 0.13 -4.97
C PRO A 110 9.05 1.01 -6.19
N GLU A 111 9.44 0.40 -7.31
CA GLU A 111 9.68 1.10 -8.59
C GLU A 111 8.38 1.33 -9.40
N GLY A 112 7.26 0.78 -8.92
CA GLY A 112 5.96 0.80 -9.58
C GLY A 112 5.11 2.04 -9.33
N ARG A 113 3.90 2.00 -9.90
CA ARG A 113 2.87 3.02 -9.74
C ARG A 113 1.50 2.39 -9.56
N GLY A 114 0.72 3.05 -8.71
CA GLY A 114 -0.65 2.72 -8.39
C GLY A 114 -0.81 1.46 -7.55
N LEU A 115 -2.07 1.21 -7.17
CA LEU A 115 -2.47 0.06 -6.36
C LEU A 115 -3.61 -0.68 -7.04
N ILE A 116 -3.73 -1.97 -6.75
CA ILE A 116 -4.93 -2.74 -7.08
C ILE A 116 -5.84 -2.78 -5.87
N VAL A 117 -7.13 -2.54 -6.08
CA VAL A 117 -8.17 -2.76 -5.08
C VAL A 117 -9.04 -3.93 -5.49
N ALA A 118 -9.23 -4.87 -4.56
CA ALA A 118 -10.08 -6.02 -4.70
C ALA A 118 -11.25 -5.94 -3.71
N VAL A 119 -12.44 -6.35 -4.13
CA VAL A 119 -13.64 -6.42 -3.29
C VAL A 119 -14.45 -7.68 -3.64
N ALA A 120 -15.37 -8.08 -2.76
CA ALA A 120 -16.38 -9.09 -3.10
C ALA A 120 -17.13 -8.71 -4.39
N ARG A 121 -17.28 -9.68 -5.31
CA ARG A 121 -17.81 -9.50 -6.68
C ARG A 121 -19.21 -8.89 -6.73
N SER A 122 -20.01 -9.06 -5.68
CA SER A 122 -21.31 -8.40 -5.51
C SER A 122 -21.21 -6.87 -5.55
N TYR A 123 -20.05 -6.30 -5.20
CA TYR A 123 -19.77 -4.85 -5.21
C TYR A 123 -19.01 -4.38 -6.46
N ARG A 124 -18.90 -5.22 -7.51
CA ARG A 124 -18.11 -4.89 -8.71
C ARG A 124 -18.55 -3.57 -9.35
N THR A 125 -19.84 -3.27 -9.37
CA THR A 125 -20.36 -2.04 -9.98
C THR A 125 -20.02 -0.80 -9.17
N GLN A 126 -19.85 -0.93 -7.84
CA GLN A 126 -19.46 0.16 -6.94
C GLN A 126 -17.96 0.23 -6.68
N LEU A 127 -17.14 -0.68 -7.25
CA LEU A 127 -15.72 -0.82 -6.91
C LEU A 127 -14.92 0.48 -7.13
N ARG A 128 -15.21 1.24 -8.19
CA ARG A 128 -14.56 2.55 -8.42
C ARG A 128 -14.89 3.54 -7.29
N SER A 129 -16.18 3.78 -7.03
CA SER A 129 -16.62 4.71 -6.00
C SER A 129 -16.18 4.28 -4.60
N LEU A 130 -16.15 2.96 -4.32
CA LEU A 130 -15.62 2.41 -3.07
C LEU A 130 -14.12 2.69 -2.94
N ARG A 131 -13.32 2.40 -3.97
CA ARG A 131 -11.88 2.69 -3.95
C ARG A 131 -11.63 4.16 -3.70
N ASP A 132 -12.31 5.02 -4.45
CA ASP A 132 -12.09 6.46 -4.40
C ASP A 132 -12.51 7.01 -3.03
N ALA A 133 -13.59 6.50 -2.42
CA ALA A 133 -14.00 6.86 -1.06
C ALA A 133 -13.03 6.33 0.02
N LEU A 134 -12.65 5.05 -0.05
CA LEU A 134 -11.78 4.39 0.93
C LEU A 134 -10.38 5.03 0.98
N LEU A 135 -9.85 5.43 -0.17
CA LEU A 135 -8.48 5.94 -0.30
C LEU A 135 -8.43 7.46 -0.53
N ALA A 136 -9.54 8.17 -0.35
CA ALA A 136 -9.63 9.63 -0.54
C ALA A 136 -8.62 10.39 0.33
N SER A 137 -8.42 9.95 1.58
CA SER A 137 -7.52 10.62 2.51
C SER A 137 -6.05 10.56 2.07
N LEU A 138 -5.66 9.53 1.30
CA LEU A 138 -4.27 9.35 0.86
C LEU A 138 -3.73 10.55 0.08
N GLN A 139 -4.57 11.31 -0.64
CA GLN A 139 -4.11 12.50 -1.36
C GLN A 139 -3.56 13.60 -0.43
N ARG A 140 -4.04 13.62 0.82
CA ARG A 140 -3.71 14.65 1.82
C ARG A 140 -2.91 14.09 3.01
N ALA A 141 -2.86 12.78 3.16
CA ALA A 141 -2.09 12.11 4.20
C ALA A 141 -0.60 12.53 4.16
N ASP A 142 0.01 12.62 5.33
CA ASP A 142 1.46 12.70 5.44
C ASP A 142 2.10 11.33 5.13
N ARG A 143 3.43 11.26 5.23
CA ARG A 143 4.19 10.04 5.02
C ARG A 143 4.72 9.54 6.35
N ALA A 144 4.38 8.31 6.72
CA ALA A 144 5.00 7.65 7.85
C ALA A 144 6.23 6.83 7.43
N PRO A 145 7.30 6.81 8.26
CA PRO A 145 8.42 5.90 8.07
C PRO A 145 7.97 4.45 8.03
N HIS A 146 8.53 3.69 7.09
CA HIS A 146 8.27 2.26 6.96
C HIS A 146 9.44 1.57 6.29
N ILE A 147 9.45 0.24 6.40
CA ILE A 147 10.42 -0.58 5.74
C ILE A 147 9.86 -1.95 5.37
N ASP A 148 10.20 -2.41 4.18
CA ASP A 148 9.77 -3.68 3.62
C ASP A 148 10.95 -4.38 2.92
N TYR A 149 10.86 -5.70 2.81
CA TYR A 149 11.71 -6.46 1.90
C TYR A 149 11.09 -6.47 0.50
N TYR A 150 11.93 -6.36 -0.52
CA TYR A 150 11.53 -6.44 -1.92
C TYR A 150 12.42 -7.42 -2.66
N TYR A 151 11.83 -8.30 -3.44
CA TYR A 151 12.56 -9.14 -4.39
C TYR A 151 12.32 -8.67 -5.82
N ASN A 152 13.37 -8.20 -6.49
CA ASN A 152 13.30 -7.85 -7.89
C ASN A 152 13.50 -9.12 -8.73
N VAL A 153 12.41 -9.65 -9.28
CA VAL A 153 12.41 -10.88 -10.09
C VAL A 153 13.30 -10.75 -11.33
N ARG A 154 13.31 -9.58 -11.98
CA ARG A 154 14.11 -9.36 -13.20
C ARG A 154 15.61 -9.36 -12.96
N ARG A 155 16.03 -8.87 -11.79
CA ARG A 155 17.45 -8.80 -11.38
C ARG A 155 17.88 -9.99 -10.53
N GLU A 156 16.93 -10.79 -10.05
CA GLU A 156 17.15 -11.86 -9.08
C GLU A 156 17.91 -11.37 -7.84
N ARG A 157 17.51 -10.21 -7.32
CA ARG A 157 18.15 -9.55 -6.17
C ARG A 157 17.14 -9.19 -5.09
N TRP A 158 17.62 -9.30 -3.85
CA TRP A 158 16.90 -8.82 -2.67
C TRP A 158 17.26 -7.38 -2.37
N TYR A 159 16.26 -6.65 -1.90
CA TYR A 159 16.37 -5.27 -1.49
C TYR A 159 15.64 -5.03 -0.18
N ARG A 160 16.12 -4.03 0.55
CA ARG A 160 15.45 -3.33 1.64
C ARG A 160 14.93 -2.01 1.06
N THR A 161 13.64 -1.72 1.21
CA THR A 161 13.03 -0.51 0.65
C THR A 161 12.10 0.14 1.66
N GLY A 162 11.90 1.45 1.56
CA GLY A 162 11.02 2.15 2.47
C GLY A 162 11.16 3.66 2.42
N PHE A 163 10.66 4.29 3.48
CA PHE A 163 10.78 5.72 3.75
C PHE A 163 11.32 5.88 5.17
N ASP A 164 12.41 6.64 5.34
CA ASP A 164 13.07 6.82 6.64
C ASP A 164 12.53 8.01 7.46
N GLY A 165 11.56 8.76 6.90
CA GLY A 165 11.05 10.03 7.45
C GLY A 165 11.51 11.25 6.66
N GLN A 166 12.54 11.11 5.82
CA GLN A 166 13.08 12.18 4.98
C GLN A 166 13.14 11.78 3.50
N SER A 167 13.61 10.56 3.22
CA SER A 167 13.89 10.07 1.87
C SER A 167 13.39 8.64 1.65
N PHE A 168 13.09 8.33 0.40
CA PHE A 168 12.80 6.96 -0.02
C PHE A 168 14.10 6.24 -0.38
N PHE A 169 14.22 4.98 0.04
CA PHE A 169 15.41 4.18 -0.23
C PHE A 169 15.06 2.83 -0.88
N LEU A 170 16.03 2.31 -1.63
CA LEU A 170 16.00 0.99 -2.26
C LEU A 170 17.43 0.44 -2.27
N GLU A 171 17.77 -0.33 -1.24
CA GLU A 171 19.13 -0.79 -0.98
C GLU A 171 19.22 -2.29 -1.25
N GLN A 172 20.20 -2.72 -2.05
CA GLN A 172 20.41 -4.14 -2.28
C GLN A 172 20.93 -4.80 -1.00
N ILE A 173 20.37 -5.95 -0.65
CA ILE A 173 20.79 -6.75 0.51
C ILE A 173 21.08 -8.20 0.09
N PRO A 174 21.94 -8.93 0.81
CA PRO A 174 22.08 -10.36 0.61
C PRO A 174 20.81 -11.10 1.05
N ARG A 175 20.52 -12.25 0.41
CA ARG A 175 19.40 -13.13 0.78
C ARG A 175 19.44 -13.54 2.27
N ALA A 176 20.63 -13.65 2.85
CA ALA A 176 20.84 -14.06 4.24
C ALA A 176 20.19 -13.09 5.25
N ASP A 177 19.99 -11.83 4.87
CA ASP A 177 19.39 -10.80 5.72
C ASP A 177 17.85 -10.86 5.74
N VAL A 178 17.26 -11.76 4.95
CA VAL A 178 15.81 -11.95 4.83
C VAL A 178 15.40 -13.22 5.56
N VAL A 179 14.76 -13.06 6.71
CA VAL A 179 14.27 -14.17 7.53
C VAL A 179 12.75 -14.32 7.32
N PRO A 180 12.26 -15.46 6.80
CA PRO A 180 10.83 -15.71 6.67
C PRO A 180 10.09 -15.53 7.99
N GLY A 181 8.96 -14.83 7.95
CA GLY A 181 8.15 -14.48 9.11
C GLY A 181 8.65 -13.26 9.90
N GLN A 182 9.84 -12.76 9.63
CA GLN A 182 10.41 -11.58 10.29
C GLN A 182 10.36 -10.39 9.34
N ARG A 183 9.51 -9.41 9.66
CA ARG A 183 9.46 -8.15 8.90
C ARG A 183 10.72 -7.34 9.17
N ALA A 184 11.14 -6.56 8.18
CA ALA A 184 12.21 -5.60 8.34
C ALA A 184 11.87 -4.58 9.44
N TYR A 185 12.89 -4.10 10.14
CA TYR A 185 12.75 -3.12 11.21
C TYR A 185 13.57 -1.87 10.90
N LEU A 186 12.94 -0.72 11.12
CA LEU A 186 13.57 0.58 11.03
C LEU A 186 13.80 1.08 12.46
N ASP A 187 15.06 1.22 12.85
CA ASP A 187 15.42 1.84 14.13
C ASP A 187 15.31 3.35 13.97
N THR A 188 14.14 3.90 14.29
CA THR A 188 13.83 5.32 14.18
C THR A 188 14.52 6.18 15.25
N VAL A 189 15.22 5.58 16.22
CA VAL A 189 15.89 6.31 17.31
C VAL A 189 17.28 6.82 16.89
N ARG A 190 17.94 6.18 15.91
CA ARG A 190 19.30 6.57 15.48
C ARG A 190 19.34 7.70 14.45
N THR A 191 18.28 7.94 13.68
CA THR A 191 18.32 8.87 12.55
C THR A 191 18.33 10.35 12.96
N SER A 192 18.13 10.68 14.25
CA SER A 192 18.24 12.05 14.76
C SER A 192 19.67 12.47 15.14
N GLY A 193 20.68 11.58 15.02
CA GLY A 193 22.01 11.75 15.63
C GLY A 193 23.20 11.82 14.67
N SER A 194 23.02 12.15 13.39
CA SER A 194 24.16 12.28 12.46
C SER A 194 24.07 13.57 11.65
N ALA A 195 24.22 14.70 12.35
CA ALA A 195 24.80 15.89 11.74
C ALA A 195 26.32 15.70 11.68
N PRO A 196 27.00 15.98 10.55
CA PRO A 196 28.45 15.97 10.51
C PRO A 196 28.99 17.08 11.42
N ALA A 197 29.93 16.74 12.30
CA ALA A 197 30.68 17.73 13.07
C ALA A 197 31.42 18.65 12.09
N SER A 198 31.08 19.93 12.11
CA SER A 198 31.85 20.96 11.42
C SER A 198 33.24 20.99 12.03
N ASP A 199 34.24 20.74 11.19
CA ASP A 199 35.66 20.79 11.51
C ASP A 199 36.07 22.27 11.67
N GLU A 200 36.09 22.78 12.90
CA GLU A 200 36.75 24.04 13.22
C GLU A 200 38.26 23.77 13.38
N SER A 201 39.01 23.98 12.30
CA SER A 201 40.47 24.11 12.36
C SER A 201 40.84 25.60 12.34
N PHE A 202 41.27 26.12 13.49
CA PHE A 202 42.03 27.38 13.60
C PHE A 202 43.52 27.12 13.35
N PRO A 203 44.20 28.07 12.70
CA PRO A 203 45.27 28.78 13.42
C PRO A 203 45.05 30.29 13.51
#